data_AF-A0A3C1DM26-F1
#
_entry.id   AF-A0A3C1DM26-F1
#
_cell.length_a   1.000
_cell.length_b   1.000
_cell.length_c   1.000
_cell.angle_alpha   90.00
_cell.angle_beta   90.00
_cell.angle_gamma   90.00
#
_symmetry.space_group_name_H-M   'P 1'
#
loop_
_entity.id
_entity.type
_entity.pdbx_description
1 polymer ?
#
loop_
_entity_poly.entity_id
_entity_poly.type
_entity_poly.pdbx_seq_one_letter_code
_entity_poly.pdbx_strand_id
1 'polypeptide(L)'
;VVDFKNTVVILTSNLGSERIMQMTGEGKITPPVEDLTAAIRPTLSKHFKPALLARMTIVPFLPLPAQVLREITELKLGALARRLWDSHRITATFASELIDQLADRCTEAETGARNVEHILRSSLMPVLSQRLLEAFAAGQQPTSLHIGPGPTGWDLALA
;
A
#
# COMPACT_ATOMS: atom_id res chain seq x y z
N VAL A 1 -36.12 -7.22 -17.57
CA VAL A 1 -36.11 -6.08 -16.63
C VAL A 1 -34.82 -6.15 -15.85
N VAL A 2 -34.07 -5.05 -15.73
CA VAL A 2 -32.86 -4.98 -14.89
C VAL A 2 -33.20 -4.09 -13.70
N ASP A 3 -32.98 -4.59 -12.49
CA ASP A 3 -33.27 -3.90 -11.23
C ASP A 3 -32.00 -3.80 -10.37
N PHE A 4 -31.74 -2.62 -9.80
CA PHE A 4 -30.57 -2.29 -8.97
C PHE A 4 -30.92 -2.07 -7.49
N LYS A 5 -32.14 -2.42 -7.05
CA LYS A 5 -32.63 -2.16 -5.69
C LYS A 5 -31.70 -2.65 -4.57
N ASN A 6 -31.00 -3.77 -4.78
CA ASN A 6 -30.06 -4.35 -3.81
C ASN A 6 -28.61 -4.31 -4.32
N THR A 7 -28.27 -3.33 -5.16
CA THR A 7 -26.94 -3.18 -5.76
C THR A 7 -26.30 -1.87 -5.29
N VAL A 8 -25.14 -1.96 -4.65
CA VAL A 8 -24.32 -0.78 -4.33
C VAL A 8 -23.42 -0.49 -5.53
N VAL A 9 -23.53 0.72 -6.08
CA VAL A 9 -22.69 1.18 -7.19
C VAL A 9 -21.58 2.07 -6.62
N ILE A 10 -20.34 1.63 -6.77
CA ILE A 10 -19.14 2.38 -6.36
C ILE A 10 -18.41 2.84 -7.63
N LEU A 11 -18.12 4.14 -7.71
CA LEU A 11 -17.31 4.72 -8.77
C LEU A 11 -16.09 5.37 -8.13
N THR A 12 -14.92 5.12 -8.71
CA THR A 12 -13.65 5.69 -8.24
C THR A 12 -13.06 6.60 -9.31
N SER A 13 -12.47 7.70 -8.89
CA SER A 13 -11.75 8.63 -9.78
C SER A 13 -10.62 9.30 -9.01
N ASN A 14 -9.53 9.63 -9.71
CA ASN A 14 -8.43 10.42 -9.15
C ASN A 14 -8.67 11.95 -9.35
N LEU A 15 -9.85 12.35 -9.81
CA LEU A 15 -10.19 13.77 -9.97
C LEU A 15 -10.21 14.46 -8.61
N GLY A 16 -9.48 15.58 -8.51
CA GLY A 16 -9.39 16.36 -7.27
C GLY A 16 -8.33 15.86 -6.29
N SER A 17 -7.60 14.78 -6.59
CA SER A 17 -6.53 14.26 -5.72
C SER A 17 -5.47 15.31 -5.38
N GLU A 18 -4.98 16.07 -6.36
CA GLU A 18 -4.02 17.16 -6.12
C GLU A 18 -4.56 18.21 -5.13
N ARG A 19 -5.83 18.57 -5.26
CA ARG A 19 -6.46 19.56 -4.39
C ARG A 19 -6.62 19.03 -2.96
N ILE A 20 -6.98 17.76 -2.81
CA ILE A 20 -7.06 17.08 -1.51
C ILE A 20 -5.66 17.02 -0.87
N MET A 21 -4.62 16.63 -1.63
CA MET A 21 -3.24 16.58 -1.14
C MET A 21 -2.76 17.94 -0.63
N GLN A 22 -3.04 19.02 -1.37
CA GLN A 22 -2.69 20.39 -0.95
C GLN A 22 -3.44 20.80 0.32
N MET A 23 -4.75 20.54 0.40
CA MET A 23 -5.56 20.92 1.56
C MET A 23 -5.26 20.10 2.80
N THR A 24 -4.74 18.88 2.64
CA THR A 24 -4.29 18.04 3.74
C THR A 24 -2.84 18.31 4.14
N GLY A 25 -2.14 19.21 3.44
CA GLY A 25 -0.72 19.46 3.67
C GLY A 25 0.11 18.18 3.58
N GLU A 26 -0.16 17.35 2.57
CA GLU A 26 0.47 16.03 2.40
C GLU A 26 0.17 15.07 3.58
N GLY A 27 -1.05 15.13 4.12
CA GLY A 27 -1.49 14.29 5.24
C GLY A 27 -1.12 14.83 6.63
N LYS A 28 -0.55 16.03 6.73
CA LYS A 28 -0.21 16.69 8.01
C LYS A 28 -1.42 17.26 8.74
N ILE A 29 -2.49 17.57 8.01
CA ILE A 29 -3.75 18.08 8.56
C ILE A 29 -4.93 17.31 7.98
N THR A 30 -6.00 17.20 8.78
CA THR A 30 -7.27 16.58 8.37
C THR A 30 -8.37 17.64 8.39
N PRO A 31 -8.64 18.29 7.25
CA PRO A 31 -9.77 19.20 7.14
C PRO A 31 -11.11 18.45 7.26
N PRO A 32 -12.21 19.14 7.61
CA PRO A 32 -13.55 18.59 7.51
C PRO A 32 -13.85 18.06 6.10
N VAL A 33 -14.61 16.97 6.04
CA VAL A 33 -14.95 16.31 4.76
C VAL A 33 -15.77 17.23 3.87
N GLU A 34 -16.61 18.07 4.46
CA GLU A 34 -17.44 19.07 3.79
C GLU A 34 -16.58 20.09 3.04
N ASP A 35 -15.49 20.56 3.66
CA ASP A 35 -14.56 21.52 3.07
C ASP A 35 -13.79 20.91 1.89
N LEU A 36 -13.31 19.68 2.06
CA LEU A 36 -12.66 18.92 0.98
C LEU A 36 -13.62 18.71 -0.19
N THR A 37 -14.86 18.31 0.10
CA THR A 37 -15.89 18.07 -0.90
C THR A 37 -16.22 19.35 -1.66
N ALA A 38 -16.40 20.47 -0.96
CA ALA A 38 -16.64 21.78 -1.56
C ALA A 38 -15.48 22.20 -2.46
N ALA A 39 -14.24 21.94 -2.04
CA ALA A 39 -13.03 22.31 -2.79
C ALA A 39 -12.82 21.50 -4.08
N ILE A 40 -13.19 20.20 -4.10
CA ILE A 40 -13.07 19.37 -5.31
C ILE A 40 -14.29 19.47 -6.24
N ARG A 41 -15.43 19.99 -5.77
CA ARG A 41 -16.68 20.09 -6.54
C ARG A 41 -16.54 20.83 -7.88
N PRO A 42 -15.74 21.91 -8.02
CA PRO A 42 -15.51 22.55 -9.32
C PRO A 42 -14.81 21.62 -10.32
N THR A 43 -13.82 20.85 -9.88
CA THR A 43 -13.12 19.86 -10.72
C THR A 43 -14.07 18.75 -11.16
N LEU A 44 -14.90 18.24 -10.24
CA LEU A 44 -15.90 17.22 -10.57
C LEU A 44 -16.96 17.75 -11.54
N SER A 45 -17.46 18.98 -11.35
CA SER A 45 -18.48 19.58 -12.21
C SER A 45 -18.00 19.87 -13.64
N LYS A 46 -16.69 20.07 -13.84
CA LYS A 46 -16.09 20.21 -15.17
C LYS A 46 -16.07 18.89 -15.94
N HIS A 47 -16.00 17.76 -15.24
CA HIS A 47 -15.87 16.43 -15.85
C HIS A 47 -17.20 15.69 -15.94
N PHE A 48 -18.00 15.72 -14.87
CA PHE A 48 -19.27 15.00 -14.78
C PHE A 48 -20.47 15.93 -14.98
N LYS A 49 -21.49 15.43 -15.69
CA LYS A 49 -22.75 16.16 -15.85
C LYS A 49 -23.41 16.41 -14.49
N PRO A 50 -23.99 17.60 -14.24
CA PRO A 50 -24.63 17.94 -12.96
C PRO A 50 -25.69 16.91 -12.51
N ALA A 51 -26.47 16.36 -13.46
CA ALA A 51 -27.51 15.36 -13.19
C ALA A 51 -26.98 14.03 -12.64
N LEU A 52 -25.72 13.70 -12.91
CA LEU A 52 -25.06 12.51 -12.37
C LEU A 52 -24.54 12.80 -10.95
N LEU A 53 -23.81 13.91 -10.78
CA LEU A 53 -23.26 14.32 -9.48
C LEU A 53 -24.36 14.51 -8.42
N ALA A 54 -25.52 15.05 -8.81
CA ALA A 54 -26.65 15.23 -7.90
C ALA A 54 -27.25 13.91 -7.37
N ARG A 55 -26.93 12.76 -7.98
CA ARG A 55 -27.38 11.42 -7.56
C ARG A 55 -26.29 10.63 -6.84
N MET A 56 -25.13 11.24 -6.58
CA MET A 56 -23.97 10.59 -5.99
C MET A 56 -23.65 11.19 -4.63
N THR A 57 -23.19 10.34 -3.71
CA THR A 57 -22.52 10.78 -2.49
C THR A 57 -21.02 10.82 -2.76
N ILE A 58 -20.42 12.01 -2.70
CA ILE A 58 -18.98 12.18 -2.88
C ILE A 58 -18.28 11.84 -1.56
N VAL A 59 -17.28 10.97 -1.63
CA VAL A 59 -16.45 10.59 -0.47
C VAL A 59 -14.99 10.90 -0.82
N PRO A 60 -14.42 12.03 -0.34
CA PRO A 60 -13.00 12.31 -0.49
C PRO A 60 -12.15 11.32 0.31
N PHE A 61 -11.10 10.78 -0.31
CA PHE A 61 -10.13 9.91 0.37
C PHE A 61 -8.93 10.74 0.79
N LEU A 62 -8.59 10.66 2.08
CA LEU A 62 -7.43 11.34 2.65
C LEU A 62 -6.14 10.59 2.32
N PRO A 63 -4.99 11.28 2.30
CA PRO A 63 -3.69 10.63 2.27
C PRO A 63 -3.53 9.71 3.49
N LEU A 64 -2.81 8.62 3.31
CA LEU A 64 -2.56 7.67 4.40
C LEU A 64 -1.52 8.25 5.37
N PRO A 65 -1.80 8.31 6.68
CA PRO A 65 -0.80 8.64 7.67
C PRO A 65 0.34 7.62 7.70
N ALA A 66 1.54 8.04 8.11
CA ALA A 66 2.71 7.17 8.21
C ALA A 66 2.46 5.90 9.05
N GLN A 67 1.73 6.03 10.16
CA GLN A 67 1.35 4.90 11.01
C GLN A 67 0.48 3.87 10.26
N VAL A 68 -0.46 4.33 9.43
CA VAL A 68 -1.31 3.44 8.63
C VAL A 68 -0.50 2.79 7.51
N LEU A 69 0.44 3.52 6.89
CA LEU A 69 1.38 2.93 5.93
C LEU A 69 2.24 1.83 6.56
N ARG A 70 2.65 2.03 7.81
CA ARG A 70 3.38 1.03 8.59
C ARG A 70 2.54 -0.24 8.82
N GLU A 71 1.30 -0.10 9.27
CA GLU A 71 0.37 -1.23 9.44
C GLU A 71 0.09 -1.96 8.12
N ILE A 72 -0.10 -1.23 7.03
CA ILE A 72 -0.25 -1.83 5.69
C ILE A 72 1.01 -2.62 5.30
N THR A 73 2.18 -2.09 5.62
CA THR A 73 3.46 -2.76 5.34
C THR A 73 3.56 -4.07 6.12
N GLU A 74 3.20 -4.08 7.40
CA GLU A 74 3.12 -5.31 8.21
C GLU A 74 2.15 -6.33 7.62
N LEU A 75 0.96 -5.91 7.20
CA LEU A 75 -0.03 -6.79 6.58
C LEU A 75 0.52 -7.43 5.29
N LYS A 76 1.25 -6.65 4.47
CA LYS A 76 1.85 -7.15 3.22
C LYS A 76 3.00 -8.12 3.50
N LEU A 77 3.85 -7.83 4.47
CA LEU A 77 4.93 -8.72 4.91
C LEU A 77 4.39 -10.00 5.56
N GLY A 78 3.30 -9.89 6.34
CA GLY A 78 2.61 -11.04 6.90
C GLY A 78 2.02 -11.97 5.82
N ALA A 79 1.45 -11.40 4.76
CA ALA A 79 1.01 -12.18 3.60
C ALA A 79 2.18 -12.88 2.89
N LEU A 80 3.34 -12.23 2.81
CA LEU A 80 4.57 -12.85 2.29
C LEU A 80 5.06 -14.00 3.19
N ALA A 81 5.12 -13.80 4.51
CA ALA A 81 5.51 -14.85 5.45
C ALA A 81 4.59 -16.07 5.35
N ARG A 82 3.27 -15.84 5.26
CA ARG A 82 2.29 -16.90 5.07
C ARG A 82 2.53 -17.68 3.79
N ARG A 83 2.82 -17.00 2.68
CA ARG A 83 3.15 -17.65 1.41
C ARG A 83 4.42 -18.50 1.50
N LEU A 84 5.46 -18.05 2.22
CA LEU A 84 6.69 -18.81 2.42
C LEU A 84 6.46 -20.06 3.26
N TRP A 85 5.63 -19.95 4.29
CA TRP A 85 5.20 -21.09 5.10
C TRP A 85 4.40 -22.10 4.28
N ASP A 86 3.40 -21.64 3.52
CA ASP A 86 2.50 -22.51 2.77
C ASP A 86 3.23 -23.27 1.64
N SER A 87 4.19 -22.62 0.96
CA SER A 87 4.94 -23.22 -0.15
C SER A 87 6.16 -24.02 0.28
N HIS A 88 6.90 -23.58 1.31
CA HIS A 88 8.23 -24.11 1.63
C HIS A 88 8.43 -24.46 3.11
N ARG A 89 7.41 -24.27 3.97
CA ARG A 89 7.51 -24.44 5.43
C ARG A 89 8.61 -23.58 6.07
N ILE A 90 8.89 -22.44 5.46
CA ILE A 90 9.86 -21.46 5.98
C ILE A 90 9.10 -20.48 6.87
N THR A 91 9.53 -20.37 8.12
CA THR A 91 9.05 -19.33 9.04
C THR A 91 9.81 -18.04 8.76
N ALA A 92 9.13 -17.04 8.21
CA ALA A 92 9.73 -15.74 7.92
C ALA A 92 9.44 -14.73 9.03
N THR A 93 10.47 -13.99 9.45
CA THR A 93 10.38 -12.88 10.40
C THR A 93 11.04 -11.63 9.81
N PHE A 94 10.55 -10.46 10.21
CA PHE A 94 11.01 -9.18 9.69
C PHE A 94 11.40 -8.27 10.86
N ALA A 95 12.54 -7.59 10.75
CA ALA A 95 12.97 -6.60 11.72
C ALA A 95 12.01 -5.39 11.72
N SER A 96 11.80 -4.77 12.88
CA SER A 96 10.97 -3.54 13.01
C SER A 96 11.46 -2.42 12.11
N GLU A 97 12.78 -2.25 12.04
CA GLU A 97 13.48 -1.23 11.28
C GLU A 97 13.27 -1.42 9.78
N LEU A 98 13.11 -2.67 9.32
CA LEU A 98 12.75 -2.96 7.94
C LEU A 98 11.36 -2.43 7.62
N ILE A 99 10.40 -2.65 8.51
CA ILE A 99 9.01 -2.20 8.35
C ILE A 99 8.97 -0.68 8.29
N ASP A 100 9.70 -0.02 9.19
CA ASP A 100 9.78 1.45 9.24
C ASP A 100 10.40 2.01 7.95
N GLN A 101 11.55 1.47 7.51
CA GLN A 101 12.18 1.90 6.25
C GLN A 101 11.28 1.71 5.03
N LEU A 102 10.52 0.62 4.98
CA LEU A 102 9.58 0.37 3.89
C LEU A 102 8.41 1.37 3.93
N ALA A 103 7.88 1.67 5.10
CA ALA A 103 6.80 2.64 5.28
C ALA A 103 7.22 4.07 4.94
N ASP A 104 8.42 4.48 5.37
CA ASP A 104 8.97 5.82 5.10
C ASP A 104 9.14 6.06 3.60
N ARG A 105 9.72 5.10 2.87
CA ARG A 105 9.85 5.15 1.40
C ARG A 105 8.51 5.23 0.67
N CYS A 106 7.41 4.86 1.30
CA CYS A 106 6.06 4.98 0.73
C CYS A 106 5.44 6.36 0.93
N THR A 107 5.87 7.09 1.95
CA THR A 107 5.42 8.46 2.21
C THR A 107 6.00 9.44 1.18
N GLU A 108 7.20 9.16 0.67
CA GLU A 108 7.87 9.97 -0.35
C GLU A 108 7.26 9.84 -1.77
N ALA A 109 6.41 8.83 -2.01
CA ALA A 109 5.86 8.54 -3.33
C ALA A 109 4.38 8.92 -3.45
N GLU A 110 4.01 9.58 -4.55
CA GLU A 110 2.62 10.02 -4.82
C GLU A 110 1.59 8.87 -4.94
N THR A 111 2.03 7.61 -4.96
CA THR A 111 1.17 6.44 -5.18
C THR A 111 0.63 5.79 -3.88
N GLY A 112 0.99 6.34 -2.71
CA GLY A 112 0.52 5.87 -1.41
C GLY A 112 0.88 4.39 -1.14
N ALA A 113 -0.04 3.63 -0.56
CA ALA A 113 0.18 2.21 -0.21
C ALA A 113 0.52 1.30 -1.41
N ARG A 114 0.28 1.71 -2.66
CA ARG A 114 0.71 0.95 -3.84
C ARG A 114 2.24 0.90 -3.95
N ASN A 115 2.94 1.91 -3.42
CA ASN A 115 4.39 1.92 -3.41
C ASN A 115 4.97 0.80 -2.54
N VAL A 116 4.29 0.42 -1.45
CA VAL A 116 4.69 -0.72 -0.59
C VAL A 116 4.83 -1.98 -1.44
N GLU A 117 3.79 -2.29 -2.21
CA GLU A 117 3.79 -3.48 -3.05
C GLU A 117 4.83 -3.39 -4.17
N HIS A 118 5.03 -2.19 -4.73
CA HIS A 118 6.08 -1.97 -5.71
C HIS A 118 7.48 -2.24 -5.13
N ILE A 119 7.83 -1.66 -3.98
CA ILE A 119 9.13 -1.85 -3.32
C ILE A 119 9.32 -3.33 -2.95
N LEU A 120 8.29 -3.98 -2.41
CA LEU A 120 8.36 -5.41 -2.09
C LEU A 120 8.65 -6.26 -3.34
N ARG A 121 8.00 -5.96 -4.48
CA ARG A 121 8.20 -6.71 -5.73
C ARG A 121 9.50 -6.39 -6.45
N SER A 122 9.93 -5.13 -6.45
CA SER A 122 11.10 -4.68 -7.21
C SER A 122 12.41 -4.83 -6.45
N SER A 123 12.36 -4.89 -5.12
CA SER A 123 13.55 -4.88 -4.28
C SER A 123 13.64 -6.08 -3.35
N LEU A 124 12.63 -6.35 -2.51
CA LEU A 124 12.73 -7.41 -1.52
C LEU A 124 12.59 -8.82 -2.14
N MET A 125 11.58 -9.02 -2.97
CA MET A 125 11.26 -10.34 -3.56
C MET A 125 12.39 -10.91 -4.42
N PRO A 126 13.08 -10.13 -5.28
CA PRO A 126 14.19 -10.66 -6.08
C PRO A 126 15.33 -11.17 -5.21
N VAL A 127 15.74 -10.40 -4.19
CA VAL A 127 16.82 -10.78 -3.27
C VAL A 127 16.43 -12.05 -2.49
N LEU A 128 15.20 -12.10 -1.98
CA LEU A 128 14.68 -13.26 -1.27
C LEU A 128 14.64 -14.51 -2.15
N SER A 129 14.15 -14.38 -3.38
CA SER A 129 14.08 -15.48 -4.33
C SER A 129 15.48 -16.01 -4.64
N GLN A 130 16.42 -15.13 -4.97
CA GLN A 130 17.80 -15.51 -5.28
C GLN A 130 18.44 -16.27 -4.11
N ARG A 131 18.36 -15.74 -2.88
CA ARG A 131 18.95 -16.37 -1.69
C ARG A 131 18.37 -17.75 -1.39
N LEU A 132 17.05 -17.91 -1.52
CA LEU A 132 16.40 -19.22 -1.32
C LEU A 132 16.77 -20.22 -2.41
N LEU A 133 16.83 -19.78 -3.67
CA LEU A 133 17.28 -20.66 -4.77
C LEU A 133 18.73 -21.11 -4.60
N GLU A 134 19.63 -20.21 -4.18
CA GLU A 134 21.03 -20.55 -3.89
C GLU A 134 21.14 -21.57 -2.76
N ALA A 135 20.38 -21.40 -1.67
CA ALA A 135 20.34 -22.35 -0.55
C ALA A 135 19.81 -23.72 -1.00
N PHE A 136 18.71 -23.76 -1.75
CA PHE A 136 18.15 -25.01 -2.27
C PHE A 136 19.10 -25.70 -3.25
N ALA A 137 19.79 -24.95 -4.12
CA ALA A 137 20.79 -25.50 -5.03
C ALA A 137 22.01 -26.08 -4.30
N ALA A 138 22.36 -25.52 -3.15
CA ALA A 138 23.38 -26.04 -2.24
C ALA A 138 22.90 -27.24 -1.39
N GLY A 139 21.66 -27.70 -1.59
CA GLY A 139 21.06 -28.80 -0.82
C GLY A 139 20.61 -28.42 0.59
N GLN A 140 20.62 -27.13 0.92
CA GLN A 140 20.12 -26.63 2.20
C GLN A 140 18.58 -26.60 2.20
N GLN A 141 17.97 -26.88 3.33
CA GLN A 141 16.52 -26.74 3.54
C GLN A 141 16.29 -25.80 4.73
N PRO A 142 16.43 -24.48 4.53
CA PRO A 142 16.16 -23.52 5.59
C PRO A 142 14.73 -23.70 6.09
N THR A 143 14.57 -23.66 7.41
CA THR A 143 13.25 -23.72 8.07
C THR A 143 12.84 -22.36 8.60
N SER A 144 13.79 -21.43 8.69
CA SER A 144 13.58 -20.06 9.14
C SER A 144 14.33 -19.06 8.27
N LEU A 145 13.74 -17.87 8.15
CA LEU A 145 14.29 -16.74 7.42
C LEU A 145 14.05 -15.47 8.25
N HIS A 146 15.11 -14.77 8.60
CA HIS A 146 15.04 -13.45 9.20
C HIS A 146 15.50 -12.39 8.21
N ILE A 147 14.71 -11.33 8.07
CA ILE A 147 14.94 -10.26 7.10
C ILE A 147 15.06 -8.94 7.84
N GLY A 148 16.19 -8.25 7.66
CA GLY A 148 16.47 -6.95 8.25
C GLY A 148 17.06 -5.97 7.25
N PRO A 149 17.29 -4.71 7.67
CA PRO A 149 18.03 -3.75 6.85
C PRO A 149 19.51 -4.13 6.78
N GLY A 150 20.10 -4.05 5.59
CA GLY A 150 21.52 -4.27 5.32
C GLY A 150 22.20 -3.02 4.74
N PRO A 151 23.54 -2.97 4.69
CA PRO A 151 24.29 -1.78 4.27
C PRO A 151 24.03 -1.32 2.82
N THR A 152 23.57 -2.21 1.95
CA THR A 152 23.26 -1.92 0.53
C THR A 152 21.84 -2.33 0.12
N GLY A 153 20.98 -2.71 1.08
CA GLY A 153 19.65 -3.23 0.79
C GLY A 153 19.09 -4.05 1.94
N TRP A 154 18.78 -5.32 1.67
CA TRP A 154 18.17 -6.22 2.64
C TRP A 154 19.18 -7.27 3.10
N ASP A 155 19.30 -7.46 4.41
CA ASP A 155 20.05 -8.58 4.97
C ASP A 155 19.10 -9.75 5.23
N LEU A 156 19.53 -10.96 4.84
CA LEU A 156 18.75 -12.19 4.92
C LEU A 156 19.58 -13.25 5.64
N ALA A 157 19.13 -13.62 6.85
CA ALA A 157 19.69 -14.72 7.60
C ALA A 157 18.81 -15.96 7.45
N LEU A 158 19.38 -17.01 6.87
CA LEU A 158 18.75 -18.32 6.68
C LEU A 158 19.25 -19.28 7.77
N ALA A 159 18.35 -20.04 8.38
CA ALA A 159 18.70 -21.14 9.29
C ALA A 159 17.77 -22.35 9.12
#